data_AF-A0AAW6WKK1-F1
#
_entry.id   AF-A0AAW6WKK1-F1
#
_cell.length_a   1.000
_cell.length_b   1.000
_cell.length_c   1.000
_cell.angle_alpha   90.00
_cell.angle_beta   90.00
_cell.angle_gamma   90.00
#
_symmetry.space_group_name_H-M   'P 1'
#
loop_
_entity.id
_entity.type
_entity.pdbx_description
1 polymer ?
#
loop_
_entity_poly.entity_id
_entity_poly.type
_entity_poly.pdbx_seq_one_letter_code
_entity_poly.pdbx_strand_id
1 'polypeptide(L)'
;MAENASFRGGVALGWVLSAIVILALVADGAVDLFAPALISAQMEETGFPANLATVVGLIILVCVILYAIPRTAVLGAILATGFFGGAICAHFRLGEIGSPPQLISLLLGVMAWGGLYLRDERIRRLLPLRSVDD
;
A
#
# COMPACT_ATOMS: atom_id res chain seq x y z
N MET A 1 -9.57 27.62 18.36
CA MET A 1 -10.52 26.46 18.29
C MET A 1 -10.55 25.83 16.89
N ALA A 2 -10.61 26.59 15.80
CA ALA A 2 -10.64 26.05 14.42
C ALA A 2 -9.35 25.28 14.02
N GLU A 3 -8.17 25.75 14.46
CA GLU A 3 -6.87 25.11 14.19
C GLU A 3 -6.73 23.71 14.84
N ASN A 4 -7.29 23.52 16.04
CA ASN A 4 -7.35 22.20 16.68
C ASN A 4 -8.31 21.24 15.96
N ALA A 5 -9.35 21.74 15.29
CA ALA A 5 -10.30 20.91 14.55
C ALA A 5 -9.70 20.43 13.23
N SER A 6 -8.94 21.28 12.51
CA SER A 6 -8.25 20.90 11.28
C SER A 6 -7.12 19.89 11.54
N PHE A 7 -6.37 20.06 12.64
CA PHE A 7 -5.31 19.11 13.03
C PHE A 7 -5.88 17.73 13.40
N ARG A 8 -6.99 17.70 14.14
CA ARG A 8 -7.70 16.45 14.47
C ARG A 8 -8.31 15.78 13.24
N GLY A 9 -8.82 16.58 12.29
CA GLY A 9 -9.36 16.08 11.02
C GLY A 9 -8.29 15.40 10.16
N GLY A 10 -7.09 16.00 10.06
CA GLY A 10 -5.97 15.42 9.32
C GLY A 10 -5.52 14.08 9.88
N VAL A 11 -5.34 13.98 11.20
CA VAL A 11 -4.95 12.72 11.85
C VAL A 11 -6.00 11.64 11.68
N ALA A 12 -7.29 11.97 11.82
CA ALA A 12 -8.39 11.03 11.60
C ALA A 12 -8.41 10.49 10.16
N LEU A 13 -8.27 11.38 9.17
CA LEU A 13 -8.15 10.99 7.76
C LEU A 13 -6.94 10.07 7.56
N GLY A 14 -5.80 10.38 8.19
CA GLY A 14 -4.61 9.54 8.12
C GLY A 14 -4.85 8.10 8.59
N TRP A 15 -5.58 7.93 9.70
CA TRP A 15 -5.97 6.61 10.20
C TRP A 15 -6.96 5.89 9.29
N VAL A 16 -7.92 6.60 8.70
CA VAL A 16 -8.87 6.01 7.74
C VAL A 16 -8.14 5.49 6.50
N LEU A 17 -7.23 6.28 5.92
CA LEU A 17 -6.42 5.87 4.77
C LEU A 17 -5.56 4.64 5.11
N SER A 18 -4.90 4.64 6.26
CA SER A 18 -4.12 3.48 6.72
C SER A 18 -5.00 2.24 6.92
N ALA A 19 -6.20 2.38 7.48
CA ALA A 19 -7.12 1.26 7.67
C ALA A 19 -7.57 0.66 6.32
N ILE A 20 -7.86 1.49 5.32
CA ILE A 20 -8.20 1.04 3.96
C ILE A 20 -7.05 0.22 3.37
N VAL A 21 -5.82 0.74 3.45
CA VAL A 21 -4.62 0.03 2.96
C VAL A 21 -4.42 -1.30 3.66
N ILE A 22 -4.57 -1.33 4.99
CA ILE A 22 -4.43 -2.57 5.78
C ILE A 22 -5.48 -3.59 5.36
N LEU A 23 -6.75 -3.18 5.26
CA LEU A 23 -7.84 -4.09 4.89
C LEU A 23 -7.66 -4.63 3.47
N ALA A 24 -7.27 -3.79 2.52
CA ALA A 24 -7.01 -4.20 1.15
C ALA A 24 -5.88 -5.24 1.06
N LEU A 25 -4.72 -4.95 1.69
CA LEU A 25 -3.57 -5.87 1.67
C LEU A 25 -3.83 -7.16 2.45
N VAL A 26 -4.56 -7.10 3.58
CA VAL A 26 -4.95 -8.32 4.31
C VAL A 26 -5.89 -9.18 3.46
N ALA A 27 -6.86 -8.57 2.79
CA ALA A 27 -7.77 -9.31 1.91
C ALA A 27 -7.02 -9.96 0.74
N ASP A 28 -6.16 -9.20 0.07
CA ASP A 28 -5.33 -9.66 -1.06
C ASP A 28 -4.40 -10.81 -0.63
N GLY A 29 -3.60 -10.60 0.42
CA GLY A 29 -2.69 -11.62 0.94
C GLY A 29 -3.42 -12.86 1.49
N ALA A 30 -4.63 -12.71 2.02
CA ALA A 30 -5.45 -13.85 2.45
C ALA A 30 -5.99 -14.66 1.28
N VAL A 31 -6.42 -14.02 0.19
CA VAL A 31 -6.83 -14.72 -1.04
C VAL A 31 -5.66 -15.50 -1.60
N ASP A 32 -4.49 -14.88 -1.72
CA ASP A 32 -3.27 -15.52 -2.23
C ASP A 32 -2.81 -16.72 -1.39
N LEU A 33 -3.03 -16.66 -0.07
CA LEU A 33 -2.62 -17.71 0.86
C LEU A 33 -3.64 -18.85 0.97
N PHE A 34 -4.92 -18.54 1.08
CA PHE A 34 -5.97 -19.52 1.39
C PHE A 34 -6.80 -19.94 0.18
N ALA A 35 -6.84 -19.12 -0.87
CA ALA A 35 -7.57 -19.39 -2.10
C ALA A 35 -6.71 -19.09 -3.37
N PRO A 36 -5.47 -19.61 -3.49
CA PRO A 36 -4.58 -19.31 -4.61
C PRO A 36 -5.17 -19.71 -5.97
N ALA A 37 -6.11 -20.66 -6.00
CA ALA A 37 -6.83 -21.03 -7.23
C ALA A 37 -7.72 -19.90 -7.78
N LEU A 38 -8.15 -18.94 -6.93
CA LEU A 38 -8.94 -17.80 -7.39
C LEU A 38 -8.10 -16.80 -8.18
N ILE A 39 -6.78 -16.79 -7.96
CA ILE A 39 -5.85 -15.89 -8.63
C ILE A 39 -4.97 -16.56 -9.68
N SER A 40 -5.18 -17.85 -9.97
CA SER A 40 -4.34 -18.58 -10.92
C SER A 40 -4.40 -17.99 -12.32
N ALA A 41 -5.58 -17.54 -12.76
CA ALA A 41 -5.75 -16.87 -14.04
C ALA A 41 -4.94 -15.57 -14.13
N GLN A 42 -4.95 -14.75 -13.08
CA GLN A 42 -4.18 -13.50 -13.05
C GLN A 42 -2.67 -13.78 -12.99
N MET A 43 -2.24 -14.82 -12.28
CA MET A 43 -0.84 -15.26 -12.27
C MET A 43 -0.40 -15.68 -13.68
N GLU A 44 -1.20 -16.50 -14.36
CA GLU A 44 -0.91 -16.95 -15.73
C GLU A 44 -0.89 -15.80 -16.73
N GLU A 45 -1.85 -14.87 -16.65
CA GLU A 45 -1.89 -13.65 -17.47
C GLU A 45 -0.64 -12.79 -17.29
N THR A 46 -0.13 -12.68 -16.05
CA THR A 46 1.10 -11.95 -15.73
C THR A 46 2.38 -12.74 -16.04
N GLY A 47 2.26 -13.97 -16.53
CA GLY A 47 3.37 -14.85 -16.88
C GLY A 47 4.07 -15.49 -15.68
N PHE A 48 3.44 -15.49 -14.51
CA PHE A 48 3.92 -16.15 -13.31
C PHE A 48 3.20 -17.50 -13.09
N PRO A 49 3.91 -18.55 -12.65
CA PRO A 49 3.27 -19.82 -12.36
C PRO A 49 2.39 -19.71 -11.11
N ALA A 50 1.21 -20.34 -11.14
CA ALA A 50 0.20 -20.24 -10.08
C ALA A 50 0.68 -20.68 -8.68
N ASN A 51 1.72 -21.50 -8.58
CA ASN A 51 2.31 -21.90 -7.31
C ASN A 51 3.03 -20.74 -6.58
N LEU A 52 3.32 -19.63 -7.26
CA LEU A 52 3.88 -18.42 -6.65
C LEU A 52 2.84 -17.55 -5.95
N ALA A 53 1.54 -17.77 -6.20
CA ALA A 53 0.44 -17.08 -5.52
C ALA A 53 0.66 -17.02 -4.00
N THR A 54 0.92 -18.17 -3.38
CA THR A 54 1.17 -18.27 -1.94
C THR A 54 2.40 -17.48 -1.49
N VAL A 55 3.46 -17.42 -2.31
CA VAL A 55 4.66 -16.63 -2.01
C VAL A 55 4.35 -15.14 -2.06
N VAL A 56 3.58 -14.69 -3.06
CA VAL A 56 3.11 -13.32 -3.19
C VAL A 56 2.27 -12.93 -1.98
N GLY A 57 1.32 -13.78 -1.59
CA GLY A 57 0.50 -13.60 -0.39
C GLY A 57 1.34 -13.44 0.88
N LEU A 58 2.39 -14.25 1.06
CA LEU A 58 3.31 -14.11 2.21
C LEU A 58 4.05 -12.77 2.21
N ILE A 59 4.50 -12.30 1.04
CA ILE A 59 5.16 -10.98 0.92
C ILE A 59 4.20 -9.87 1.29
N ILE A 60 2.97 -9.92 0.77
CA ILE A 60 1.90 -8.95 1.09
C ILE A 60 1.62 -8.95 2.60
N LEU A 61 1.49 -10.13 3.21
CA LEU A 61 1.23 -10.27 4.65
C LEU A 61 2.37 -9.68 5.50
N VAL A 62 3.63 -9.90 5.12
CA VAL A 62 4.77 -9.27 5.81
C VAL A 62 4.69 -7.74 5.69
N CYS A 63 4.40 -7.21 4.49
CA CYS A 63 4.26 -5.78 4.27
C CYS A 63 3.15 -5.18 5.15
N VAL A 64 1.97 -5.80 5.18
CA VAL A 64 0.82 -5.27 5.92
C VAL A 64 0.96 -5.42 7.43
N ILE A 65 1.55 -6.51 7.93
CA ILE A 65 1.83 -6.68 9.36
C ILE A 65 2.78 -5.58 9.84
N LEU A 66 3.85 -5.33 9.09
CA LEU A 66 4.80 -4.26 9.40
C LEU A 66 4.14 -2.87 9.29
N TYR A 67 3.27 -2.66 8.30
CA TYR A 67 2.55 -1.40 8.11
C TYR A 67 1.52 -1.12 9.21
N ALA A 68 0.84 -2.16 9.70
CA ALA A 68 -0.20 -2.06 10.72
C ALA A 68 0.36 -1.71 12.11
N ILE A 69 1.57 -2.17 12.44
CA ILE A 69 2.21 -1.89 13.72
C ILE A 69 2.83 -0.47 13.68
N PRO A 70 2.39 0.49 14.51
CA PRO A 70 2.83 1.88 14.43
C PRO A 70 4.35 2.09 14.51
N ARG A 71 5.05 1.23 15.27
CA ARG A 71 6.51 1.29 15.41
C ARG A 71 7.28 0.90 14.15
N THR A 72 6.68 0.09 13.28
CA THR A 72 7.30 -0.42 12.04
C THR A 72 6.59 0.10 10.79
N ALA A 73 5.59 0.97 10.94
CA ALA A 73 4.69 1.33 9.85
C ALA A 73 5.41 1.92 8.63
N VAL A 74 6.48 2.68 8.87
CA VAL A 74 7.35 3.25 7.81
C VAL A 74 8.05 2.16 7.01
N LEU A 75 8.59 1.13 7.68
CA LEU A 75 9.22 -0.01 7.02
C LEU A 75 8.19 -0.78 6.19
N GLY A 76 6.99 -1.02 6.75
CA GLY A 76 5.89 -1.63 6.01
C GLY A 76 5.50 -0.83 4.76
N ALA A 77 5.45 0.50 4.84
CA ALA A 77 5.17 1.36 3.69
C ALA A 77 6.26 1.30 2.61
N ILE A 78 7.54 1.24 3.01
CA ILE A 78 8.66 1.09 2.08
C ILE A 78 8.56 -0.25 1.34
N LEU A 79 8.34 -1.35 2.05
CA LEU A 79 8.20 -2.67 1.45
C LEU A 79 6.98 -2.75 0.53
N ALA A 80 5.84 -2.23 0.97
CA ALA A 80 4.62 -2.14 0.16
C ALA A 80 4.84 -1.30 -1.11
N THR A 81 5.62 -0.22 -1.05
CA THR A 81 5.97 0.59 -2.22
C THR A 81 6.76 -0.22 -3.25
N GLY A 82 7.74 -1.01 -2.79
CA GLY A 82 8.47 -1.92 -3.66
C GLY A 82 7.55 -2.97 -4.30
N PHE A 83 6.64 -3.54 -3.51
CA PHE A 83 5.65 -4.50 -3.99
C PHE A 83 4.72 -3.90 -5.06
N PHE A 84 4.09 -2.75 -4.77
CA PHE A 84 3.21 -2.06 -5.72
C PHE A 84 3.94 -1.63 -7.00
N GLY A 85 5.19 -1.16 -6.88
CA GLY A 85 6.01 -0.84 -8.05
C GLY A 85 6.27 -2.06 -8.94
N GLY A 86 6.53 -3.22 -8.33
CA GLY A 86 6.66 -4.50 -9.03
C GLY A 86 5.37 -4.91 -9.75
N ALA A 87 4.22 -4.81 -9.07
CA ALA A 87 2.91 -5.10 -9.66
C ALA A 87 2.62 -4.19 -10.86
N ILE A 88 2.81 -2.88 -10.72
CA ILE A 88 2.65 -1.91 -11.82
C ILE A 88 3.56 -2.26 -13.00
N CYS A 89 4.83 -2.59 -12.74
CA CYS A 89 5.79 -2.99 -13.77
C CYS A 89 5.36 -4.26 -14.51
N ALA A 90 4.82 -5.26 -13.80
CA ALA A 90 4.33 -6.50 -14.40
C ALA A 90 3.22 -6.22 -15.44
N HIS A 91 2.26 -5.35 -15.11
CA HIS A 91 1.20 -4.98 -16.05
C HIS A 91 1.72 -4.12 -17.22
N PHE A 92 2.66 -3.19 -16.98
CA PHE A 92 3.29 -2.45 -18.08
C PHE A 92 4.02 -3.37 -19.07
N ARG A 93 4.67 -4.43 -18.57
CA ARG A 93 5.35 -5.43 -19.41
C ARG A 93 4.38 -6.15 -20.35
N LEU A 94 3.11 -6.29 -19.99
CA LEU A 94 2.05 -6.86 -20.82
C LEU A 94 1.48 -5.86 -21.83
N GLY A 95 1.95 -4.61 -21.85
CA GLY A 95 1.43 -3.55 -22.70
C GLY A 95 0.13 -2.92 -22.18
N GLU A 96 -0.29 -3.26 -20.96
CA GLU A 96 -1.45 -2.64 -20.33
C GLU A 96 -1.08 -1.25 -19.80
N ILE A 97 -1.92 -0.27 -20.10
CA ILE A 97 -1.77 1.10 -19.59
C ILE A 97 -3.07 1.51 -18.92
N GLY A 98 -2.99 1.83 -17.63
CA GLY A 98 -4.16 2.22 -16.82
C GLY A 98 -5.06 1.05 -16.46
N SER A 99 -4.54 -0.18 -16.40
CA SER A 99 -5.35 -1.33 -15.97
C SER A 99 -5.75 -1.21 -14.49
N PRO A 100 -6.89 -1.80 -14.07
CA PRO A 100 -7.36 -1.69 -12.69
C PRO A 100 -6.29 -2.08 -11.65
N PRO A 101 -5.49 -3.14 -11.81
CA PRO A 101 -4.42 -3.48 -10.85
C PRO A 101 -3.34 -2.39 -10.73
N GLN A 102 -2.98 -1.72 -11.82
CA GLN A 102 -2.03 -0.61 -11.80
C GLN A 102 -2.58 0.58 -11.01
N LEU A 103 -3.83 0.96 -11.29
CA LEU A 103 -4.48 2.09 -10.64
C LEU A 103 -4.73 1.82 -9.14
N ILE A 104 -5.14 0.61 -8.80
CA ILE A 104 -5.32 0.18 -7.41
C ILE A 104 -3.98 0.19 -6.67
N SER A 105 -2.91 -0.36 -7.26
CA SER A 105 -1.57 -0.36 -6.67
C SER A 105 -1.05 1.07 -6.44
N LEU A 106 -1.23 1.95 -7.43
CA LEU A 106 -0.86 3.36 -7.31
C LEU A 106 -1.65 4.06 -6.19
N LEU A 107 -2.98 3.88 -6.17
CA LEU A 107 -3.85 4.46 -5.16
C LEU A 107 -3.48 3.97 -3.76
N LEU A 108 -3.26 2.66 -3.57
CA LEU A 108 -2.84 2.08 -2.30
C LEU A 108 -1.48 2.62 -1.85
N GLY A 109 -0.52 2.79 -2.75
CA GLY A 109 0.76 3.43 -2.44
C GLY A 109 0.61 4.88 -1.96
N VAL A 110 -0.20 5.67 -2.67
CA VAL A 110 -0.51 7.07 -2.28
C VAL A 110 -1.22 7.11 -0.93
N MET A 111 -2.21 6.25 -0.71
CA MET A 111 -2.93 6.17 0.58
C MET A 111 -2.03 5.71 1.71
N ALA A 112 -1.08 4.79 1.46
CA ALA A 112 -0.18 4.28 2.48
C ALA A 112 0.74 5.38 3.02
N TRP A 113 1.37 6.14 2.12
CA TRP A 113 2.24 7.26 2.46
C TRP A 113 1.45 8.50 2.91
N GLY A 114 0.34 8.83 2.27
CA GLY A 114 -0.53 9.93 2.66
C GLY A 114 -1.11 9.73 4.06
N GLY A 115 -1.53 8.49 4.38
CA GLY A 115 -2.00 8.12 5.71
C GLY A 115 -0.93 8.33 6.79
N LEU A 116 0.31 7.89 6.51
CA LEU A 116 1.46 8.12 7.38
C LEU A 116 1.79 9.61 7.53
N TYR A 117 1.85 10.35 6.42
CA TYR A 117 2.16 11.77 6.40
C TYR A 117 1.16 12.58 7.23
N LEU A 118 -0.13 12.22 7.19
CA LEU A 118 -1.17 12.92 7.93
C LEU A 118 -1.17 12.60 9.44
N ARG A 119 -0.76 11.38 9.84
CA ARG A 119 -0.81 10.94 11.25
C ARG A 119 0.53 11.02 12.00
N ASP A 120 1.66 11.09 11.30
CA ASP A 120 3.00 11.07 11.91
C ASP A 120 3.80 12.35 11.56
N GLU A 121 4.07 13.18 12.58
CA GLU A 121 4.89 14.38 12.46
C GLU A 121 6.34 14.09 12.04
N ARG A 122 6.89 12.93 12.40
CA ARG A 122 8.27 12.57 12.05
C ARG A 122 8.41 12.44 10.53
N ILE A 123 7.40 11.87 9.87
CA ILE A 123 7.36 11.73 8.42
C ILE A 123 7.26 13.09 7.74
N ARG A 124 6.44 14.00 8.28
CA ARG A 124 6.35 15.38 7.76
C ARG A 124 7.66 16.15 7.89
N ARG A 125 8.43 15.90 8.95
CA ARG A 125 9.77 16.50 9.13
C ARG A 125 10.82 15.91 8.18
N LEU A 126 10.71 14.63 7.84
CA LEU A 126 11.62 13.97 6.89
C LEU A 126 11.32 14.32 5.43
N LEU A 127 10.05 14.57 5.09
CA LEU A 127 9.59 14.87 3.73
C LEU A 127 8.79 16.19 3.69
N PRO A 128 9.43 17.34 3.91
CA PRO A 128 8.72 18.63 3.91
C PRO A 128 8.21 18.96 2.50
N LEU A 129 6.89 19.20 2.38
CA LEU A 129 6.26 19.61 1.11
C LEU A 129 6.39 21.11 0.81
N ARG A 130 6.92 21.90 1.76
CA ARG A 130 7.22 23.33 1.62
C ARG A 130 8.56 23.62 2.30
N SER A 131 9.33 24.56 1.76
CA SER A 131 10.51 25.10 2.43
C SER A 131 10.10 25.78 3.73
N VAL A 132 10.98 25.74 4.73
CA VAL A 132 10.80 26.43 6.03
C VAL A 132 10.89 27.95 5.87
N ASP A 133 11.33 28.44 4.71
CA ASP A 133 11.46 29.86 4.39
C ASP A 133 10.22 30.35 3.62
N ASP A 134 9.24 30.88 4.35
CA ASP A 134 8.26 31.91 3.97
C ASP A 134 7.82 32.67 5.24
#